data_AF-A0A838I274-F1
#
_entry.id   AF-A0A838I274-F1
#
_cell.length_a   1.000
_cell.length_b   1.000
_cell.length_c   1.000
_cell.angle_alpha   90.00
_cell.angle_beta   90.00
_cell.angle_gamma   90.00
#
_symmetry.space_group_name_H-M   'P 1'
#
loop_
_entity.id
_entity.type
_entity.pdbx_description
1 polymer ?
#
loop_
_entity_poly.entity_id
_entity_poly.type
_entity_poly.pdbx_seq_one_letter_code
_entity_poly.pdbx_strand_id
1 'polypeptide(L)'
;VYNPVDLDPARPAHPVYVGAFDAPGSLLHRALEAAAPLGLRIGRDPDGRAGEPGVPPELSAHAAGIAAPSRLARLYRESAVCLAAPFTAPAGSGVPLRALEQLGCGAWVVSGPNEALARSAGDHVRFVREGDDVAGVLEEVTAQGPRSRMEARAAIRAFFDDRTTRAELGGLARSLRLDSDPTEARAVSVLVRLDVGTPVDTLVASVLGQTHRPREVVVGVPPGAAAEVSRALAELEGVGLAVAAVERPPQPDPLIATATSPWITLWSPARTYGPAFLKDLLIGAECSRAPVVGYTGKADQEFVGELSPDAALVDRALAVDRELTTDPAGTSTGLGAWARAGVPLYGLAEADR
;
A
#
# COMPACT_ATOMS: atom_id res chain seq x y z
N VAL A 1 7.96 1.16 -12.48
CA VAL A 1 6.81 0.77 -11.64
C VAL A 1 6.59 1.88 -10.62
N TYR A 2 5.35 2.31 -10.42
CA TYR A 2 5.01 3.30 -9.40
C TYR A 2 4.91 2.61 -8.04
N ASN A 3 6.03 2.51 -7.34
CA ASN A 3 6.09 1.96 -5.99
C ASN A 3 7.19 2.67 -5.19
N PRO A 4 7.17 2.58 -3.85
CA PRO A 4 8.11 3.26 -2.98
C PRO A 4 9.27 2.34 -2.51
N VAL A 5 9.41 1.14 -3.08
CA VAL A 5 10.50 0.21 -2.75
C VAL A 5 11.78 0.76 -3.36
N ASP A 6 12.89 0.74 -2.60
CA ASP A 6 14.20 1.25 -3.03
C ASP A 6 14.19 2.73 -3.44
N LEU A 7 13.35 3.56 -2.81
CA LEU A 7 13.49 5.01 -2.93
C LEU A 7 14.79 5.48 -2.30
N ASP A 8 15.50 6.34 -3.02
CA ASP A 8 16.68 7.03 -2.51
C ASP A 8 16.25 8.06 -1.44
N PRO A 9 16.71 7.96 -0.19
CA PRO A 9 16.43 8.94 0.85
C PRO A 9 17.07 10.31 0.56
N ALA A 10 18.06 10.39 -0.32
CA ALA A 10 18.73 11.62 -0.75
C ALA A 10 18.15 12.20 -2.06
N ARG A 11 17.00 11.69 -2.55
CA ARG A 11 16.38 12.19 -3.79
C ARG A 11 16.11 13.70 -3.72
N PRO A 12 16.34 14.44 -4.81
CA PRO A 12 16.18 15.89 -4.81
C PRO A 12 14.75 16.32 -4.50
N ALA A 13 14.62 17.42 -3.75
CA ALA A 13 13.34 18.03 -3.40
C ALA A 13 12.90 19.15 -4.35
N HIS A 14 13.48 19.17 -5.56
CA HIS A 14 13.06 20.04 -6.65
C HIS A 14 11.63 19.69 -7.08
N PRO A 15 10.69 20.64 -7.08
CA PRO A 15 9.33 20.37 -7.53
C PRO A 15 9.30 19.91 -8.99
N VAL A 16 8.44 18.93 -9.28
CA VAL A 16 8.22 18.43 -10.64
C VAL A 16 6.76 18.57 -11.04
N TYR A 17 6.52 19.05 -12.25
CA TYR A 17 5.19 19.09 -12.86
C TYR A 17 5.20 18.39 -14.21
N VAL A 18 4.22 17.50 -14.44
CA VAL A 18 3.99 16.86 -15.74
C VAL A 18 2.50 16.84 -16.02
N GLY A 19 2.03 17.68 -16.94
CA GLY A 19 0.61 17.81 -17.26
C GLY A 19 0.33 18.90 -18.30
N ALA A 20 -0.96 19.13 -18.53
CA ALA A 20 -1.48 20.19 -19.40
C ALA A 20 -1.51 21.54 -18.67
N PHE A 21 -1.16 22.62 -19.35
CA PHE A 21 -1.06 23.94 -18.75
C PHE A 21 -2.40 24.69 -18.80
N ASP A 22 -2.71 25.36 -17.68
CA ASP A 22 -3.84 26.28 -17.57
C ASP A 22 -3.47 27.67 -18.11
N ALA A 23 -4.48 28.54 -18.27
CA ALA A 23 -4.27 29.92 -18.67
C ALA A 23 -3.34 30.69 -17.70
N PRO A 24 -2.63 31.73 -18.18
CA PRO A 24 -1.86 32.63 -17.33
C PRO A 24 -2.70 33.20 -16.18
N GLY A 25 -2.09 33.38 -15.01
CA GLY A 25 -2.76 33.85 -13.79
C GLY A 25 -3.61 32.80 -13.06
N SER A 26 -3.71 31.57 -13.58
CA SER A 26 -4.29 30.45 -12.86
C SER A 26 -3.50 30.08 -11.59
N LEU A 27 -4.13 29.32 -10.70
CA LEU A 27 -3.45 28.80 -9.51
C LEU A 27 -2.27 27.87 -9.86
N LEU A 28 -2.40 27.06 -10.93
CA LEU A 28 -1.27 26.28 -11.45
C LEU A 28 -0.13 27.19 -11.90
N HIS A 29 -0.44 28.24 -12.67
CA HIS A 29 0.59 29.16 -13.16
C HIS A 29 1.38 29.78 -12.00
N ARG A 30 0.69 30.27 -10.95
CA ARG A 30 1.34 30.79 -9.74
C ARG A 30 2.16 29.73 -8.99
N ALA A 31 1.67 28.48 -8.92
CA ALA A 31 2.42 27.39 -8.31
C ALA A 31 3.70 27.06 -9.09
N LEU A 32 3.67 27.13 -10.42
CA LEU A 32 4.86 26.95 -11.25
C LEU A 32 5.85 28.11 -11.09
N GLU A 33 5.38 29.37 -11.06
CA GLU A 33 6.23 30.53 -10.79
C GLU A 33 6.89 30.44 -9.40
N ALA A 34 6.14 30.06 -8.37
CA ALA A 34 6.65 29.87 -7.02
C ALA A 34 7.63 28.68 -6.91
N ALA A 35 7.44 27.64 -7.71
CA ALA A 35 8.36 26.49 -7.75
C ALA A 35 9.65 26.77 -8.54
N ALA A 36 9.64 27.71 -9.49
CA ALA A 36 10.80 28.04 -10.32
C ALA A 36 12.10 28.30 -9.54
N PRO A 37 12.14 29.16 -8.49
CA PRO A 37 13.35 29.37 -7.68
C PRO A 37 13.78 28.14 -6.88
N LEU A 38 12.90 27.15 -6.67
CA LEU A 38 13.18 25.90 -5.98
C LEU A 38 13.76 24.81 -6.91
N GLY A 39 14.07 25.17 -8.16
CA GLY A 39 14.64 24.26 -9.15
C GLY A 39 13.60 23.44 -9.91
N LEU A 40 12.40 23.99 -10.13
CA LEU A 40 11.31 23.36 -10.86
C LEU A 40 11.77 22.63 -12.14
N ARG A 41 11.21 21.43 -12.35
CA ARG A 41 11.31 20.68 -13.61
C ARG A 41 9.94 20.48 -14.22
N ILE A 42 9.78 20.89 -15.48
CA ILE A 42 8.53 20.81 -16.21
C ILE A 42 8.65 19.75 -17.32
N GLY A 43 7.92 18.65 -17.19
CA GLY A 43 7.72 17.68 -18.27
C GLY A 43 6.45 17.99 -19.04
N ARG A 44 6.46 17.78 -20.37
CA ARG A 44 5.22 17.74 -21.14
C ARG A 44 4.58 16.37 -21.04
N ASP A 45 3.26 16.37 -20.87
CA ASP A 45 2.46 15.15 -20.91
C ASP A 45 2.60 14.49 -22.29
N PRO A 46 3.06 13.21 -22.37
CA PRO A 46 3.14 12.50 -23.63
C PRO A 46 1.76 12.25 -24.28
N ASP A 47 0.69 12.25 -23.48
CA ASP A 47 -0.70 12.06 -23.91
C ASP A 47 -1.43 13.39 -24.13
N GLY A 48 -0.72 14.52 -24.05
CA GLY A 48 -1.28 15.85 -24.25
C GLY A 48 -1.91 16.00 -25.64
N ARG A 49 -3.11 16.59 -25.69
CA ARG A 49 -3.85 16.76 -26.95
C ARG A 49 -3.16 17.78 -27.86
N ALA A 50 -3.25 17.55 -29.17
CA ALA A 50 -2.82 18.54 -30.16
C ALA A 50 -3.56 19.88 -29.94
N GLY A 51 -2.80 20.97 -29.76
CA GLY A 51 -3.35 22.30 -29.50
C GLY A 51 -3.42 22.71 -28.03
N GLU A 52 -2.99 21.85 -27.09
CA GLU A 52 -2.80 22.28 -25.70
C GLU A 52 -1.73 23.36 -25.58
N PRO A 53 -1.89 24.33 -24.65
CA PRO A 53 -0.88 25.33 -24.40
C PRO A 53 0.47 24.69 -24.09
N GLY A 54 1.54 25.21 -24.68
CA GLY A 54 2.90 24.80 -24.33
C GLY A 54 3.31 25.30 -22.95
N VAL A 55 4.52 24.91 -22.53
CA VAL A 55 5.17 25.48 -21.34
C VAL A 55 5.16 27.01 -21.46
N PRO A 56 4.71 27.75 -20.43
CA PRO A 56 4.70 29.21 -20.46
C PRO A 56 6.09 29.76 -20.81
N PRO A 57 6.21 30.79 -21.68
CA PRO A 57 7.52 31.29 -22.17
C PRO A 57 8.52 31.64 -21.05
N GLU A 58 8.03 32.28 -19.99
CA GLU A 58 8.75 32.66 -18.79
C GLU A 58 9.32 31.47 -18.01
N LEU A 59 8.74 30.28 -18.17
CA LEU A 59 9.18 29.03 -17.52
C LEU A 59 9.91 28.09 -18.48
N SER A 60 10.20 28.53 -19.71
CA SER A 60 10.84 27.69 -20.74
C SER A 60 12.21 27.15 -20.33
N ALA A 61 12.95 27.87 -19.48
CA ALA A 61 14.23 27.42 -18.92
C ALA A 61 14.11 26.17 -18.03
N HIS A 62 12.92 25.89 -17.50
CA HIS A 62 12.62 24.74 -16.64
C HIS A 62 12.07 23.52 -17.41
N ALA A 63 11.88 23.66 -18.73
CA ALA A 63 11.35 22.58 -19.56
C ALA A 63 12.37 21.43 -19.70
N ALA A 64 11.97 20.23 -19.27
CA ALA A 64 12.74 18.98 -19.38
C ALA A 64 12.38 18.14 -20.63
N GLY A 65 11.56 18.69 -21.53
CA GLY A 65 11.08 18.00 -22.74
C GLY A 65 9.87 17.08 -22.50
N ILE A 66 9.64 16.14 -23.42
CA ILE A 66 8.54 15.17 -23.32
C ILE A 66 8.93 14.08 -22.33
N ALA A 67 8.13 13.92 -21.27
CA ALA A 67 8.31 12.85 -20.32
C ALA A 67 7.68 11.57 -20.88
N ALA A 68 8.45 10.76 -21.61
CA ALA A 68 7.97 9.49 -22.16
C ALA A 68 7.25 8.66 -21.08
N PRO A 69 6.12 7.99 -21.36
CA PRO A 69 5.35 7.25 -20.35
C PRO A 69 6.20 6.24 -19.57
N SER A 70 7.12 5.56 -20.27
CA SER A 70 8.07 4.61 -19.68
C SER A 70 9.06 5.23 -18.67
N ARG A 71 9.21 6.56 -18.68
CA ARG A 71 10.11 7.32 -17.80
C ARG A 71 9.39 8.05 -16.67
N LEU A 72 8.05 8.16 -16.70
CA LEU A 72 7.28 8.87 -15.67
C LEU A 72 7.46 8.26 -14.28
N ALA A 73 7.36 6.93 -14.17
CA ALA A 73 7.60 6.24 -12.90
C ALA A 73 9.00 6.51 -12.34
N ARG A 74 10.02 6.59 -13.21
CA ARG A 74 11.38 6.92 -12.79
C ARG A 74 11.46 8.37 -12.31
N LEU A 75 10.90 9.31 -13.08
CA LEU A 75 10.87 10.73 -12.72
C LEU A 75 10.23 10.95 -11.35
N TYR A 76 9.06 10.36 -11.07
CA TYR A 76 8.41 10.52 -9.77
C TYR A 76 9.18 9.85 -8.64
N ARG A 77 9.82 8.70 -8.87
CA ARG A 77 10.69 8.06 -7.85
C ARG A 77 11.95 8.87 -7.55
N GLU A 78 12.46 9.61 -8.52
CA GLU A 78 13.61 10.51 -8.38
C GLU A 78 13.23 11.87 -7.76
N SER A 79 11.94 12.15 -7.53
CA SER A 79 11.46 13.46 -7.10
C SER A 79 10.82 13.37 -5.72
N ALA A 80 11.22 14.23 -4.79
CA ALA A 80 10.60 14.29 -3.47
C ALA A 80 9.27 15.05 -3.47
N VAL A 81 9.10 16.01 -4.40
CA VAL A 81 7.96 16.92 -4.45
C VAL A 81 7.39 16.96 -5.87
N CYS A 82 6.08 16.79 -6.00
CA CYS A 82 5.38 16.89 -7.26
C CYS A 82 4.18 17.84 -7.16
N LEU A 83 3.93 18.57 -8.23
CA LEU A 83 2.69 19.31 -8.43
C LEU A 83 1.68 18.38 -9.12
N ALA A 84 0.45 18.33 -8.59
CA ALA A 84 -0.61 17.50 -9.14
C ALA A 84 -0.99 17.92 -10.57
N ALA A 85 -1.38 16.95 -11.39
CA ALA A 85 -1.88 17.17 -12.74
C ALA A 85 -3.19 16.36 -12.97
N PRO A 86 -4.31 17.02 -13.31
CA PRO A 86 -4.53 18.47 -13.26
C PRO A 86 -4.29 19.03 -11.85
N PHE A 87 -3.85 20.29 -11.77
CA PHE A 87 -3.54 20.92 -10.49
C PHE A 87 -4.81 21.30 -9.73
N THR A 88 -5.79 21.86 -10.43
CA THR A 88 -7.15 22.09 -9.91
C THR A 88 -8.11 21.22 -10.72
N ALA A 89 -9.11 20.61 -10.07
CA ALA A 89 -10.12 19.81 -10.76
C ALA A 89 -11.54 20.32 -10.45
N PRO A 90 -12.43 20.45 -11.45
CA PRO A 90 -13.83 20.78 -11.23
C PRO A 90 -14.52 19.79 -10.28
N ALA A 91 -15.53 20.26 -9.55
CA ALA A 91 -16.40 19.40 -8.75
C ALA A 91 -17.00 18.27 -9.61
N GLY A 92 -17.05 17.06 -9.05
CA GLY A 92 -17.52 15.86 -9.76
C GLY A 92 -16.48 15.18 -10.66
N SER A 93 -15.26 15.71 -10.78
CA SER A 93 -14.16 15.03 -11.48
C SER A 93 -13.72 13.76 -10.73
N GLY A 94 -13.18 12.78 -11.46
CA GLY A 94 -12.53 11.60 -10.87
C GLY A 94 -11.21 11.93 -10.16
N VAL A 95 -10.65 10.97 -9.42
CA VAL A 95 -9.34 11.11 -8.78
C VAL A 95 -8.26 11.14 -9.88
N PRO A 96 -7.37 12.15 -9.91
CA PRO A 96 -6.36 12.26 -10.95
C PRO A 96 -5.29 11.18 -10.79
N LEU A 97 -5.17 10.29 -11.79
CA LEU A 97 -4.24 9.16 -11.76
C LEU A 97 -2.78 9.60 -11.51
N ARG A 98 -2.34 10.70 -12.13
CA ARG A 98 -0.97 11.22 -11.97
C ARG A 98 -0.64 11.57 -10.51
N ALA A 99 -1.60 12.11 -9.75
CA ALA A 99 -1.39 12.39 -8.33
C ALA A 99 -1.21 11.10 -7.53
N LEU A 100 -1.98 10.05 -7.84
CA LEU A 100 -1.85 8.74 -7.21
C LEU A 100 -0.52 8.07 -7.57
N GLU A 101 -0.07 8.20 -8.82
CA GLU A 101 1.26 7.74 -9.26
C GLU A 101 2.39 8.43 -8.49
N GLN A 102 2.31 9.75 -8.30
CA GLN A 102 3.26 10.53 -7.52
C GLN A 102 3.28 10.10 -6.05
N LEU A 103 2.11 9.95 -5.42
CA LEU A 103 1.98 9.45 -4.06
C LEU A 103 2.53 8.02 -3.93
N GLY A 104 2.22 7.14 -4.89
CA GLY A 104 2.71 5.76 -4.95
C GLY A 104 4.23 5.66 -5.14
N CYS A 105 4.86 6.69 -5.70
CA CYS A 105 6.30 6.86 -5.76
C CYS A 105 6.91 7.53 -4.51
N GLY A 106 6.11 7.79 -3.48
CA GLY A 106 6.59 8.40 -2.23
C GLY A 106 6.94 9.89 -2.35
N ALA A 107 6.40 10.59 -3.33
CA ALA A 107 6.51 12.05 -3.41
C ALA A 107 5.49 12.73 -2.51
N TRP A 108 5.84 13.90 -1.98
CA TRP A 108 4.88 14.89 -1.55
C TRP A 108 4.13 15.43 -2.76
N VAL A 109 2.83 15.60 -2.63
CA VAL A 109 2.00 16.15 -3.71
C VAL A 109 1.38 17.46 -3.23
N VAL A 110 1.56 18.51 -4.02
CA VAL A 110 0.91 19.81 -3.86
C VAL A 110 -0.13 19.97 -4.96
N SER A 111 -1.35 20.33 -4.60
CA SER A 111 -2.49 20.44 -5.51
C SER A 111 -3.28 21.71 -5.23
N GLY A 112 -3.94 22.24 -6.26
CA GLY A 112 -5.06 23.16 -6.09
C GLY A 112 -6.33 22.42 -5.64
N PRO A 113 -7.49 23.11 -5.56
CA PRO A 113 -8.75 22.50 -5.17
C PRO A 113 -9.09 21.26 -6.01
N ASN A 114 -9.24 20.11 -5.35
CA ASN A 114 -9.61 18.85 -5.99
C ASN A 114 -10.32 17.95 -4.97
N GLU A 115 -11.65 17.93 -5.01
CA GLU A 115 -12.45 17.21 -4.01
C GLU A 115 -12.26 15.69 -4.05
N ALA A 116 -12.07 15.12 -5.25
CA ALA A 116 -11.88 13.68 -5.39
C ALA A 116 -10.54 13.24 -4.78
N LEU A 117 -9.48 14.00 -5.05
CA LEU A 117 -8.17 13.78 -4.43
C LEU A 117 -8.21 14.01 -2.92
N ALA A 118 -8.90 15.05 -2.45
CA ALA A 118 -9.05 15.34 -1.03
C ALA A 118 -9.77 14.21 -0.26
N ARG A 119 -10.83 13.63 -0.85
CA ARG A 119 -11.53 12.48 -0.24
C ARG A 119 -10.69 11.21 -0.21
N SER A 120 -9.85 10.99 -1.22
CA SER A 120 -9.09 9.74 -1.37
C SER A 120 -7.75 9.76 -0.64
N ALA A 121 -7.03 10.89 -0.64
CA ALA A 121 -5.68 10.97 -0.10
C ALA A 121 -5.40 12.32 0.57
N GLY A 122 -6.43 12.97 1.13
CA GLY A 122 -6.37 14.34 1.63
C GLY A 122 -5.24 14.60 2.63
N ASP A 123 -5.06 13.70 3.59
CA ASP A 123 -4.03 13.82 4.63
C ASP A 123 -2.60 13.73 4.08
N HIS A 124 -2.46 13.25 2.84
CA HIS A 124 -1.20 13.05 2.14
C HIS A 124 -0.99 14.03 0.97
N VAL A 125 -1.86 15.03 0.81
CA VAL A 125 -1.76 16.05 -0.24
C VAL A 125 -1.83 17.43 0.41
N ARG A 126 -0.95 18.34 0.00
CA ARG A 126 -1.01 19.74 0.43
C ARG A 126 -1.87 20.51 -0.58
N PHE A 127 -3.00 21.02 -0.10
CA PHE A 127 -3.92 21.80 -0.93
C PHE A 127 -3.66 23.29 -0.76
N VAL A 128 -3.45 23.98 -1.87
CA VAL A 128 -3.44 25.44 -1.94
C VAL A 128 -4.73 25.94 -2.59
N ARG A 129 -5.20 27.11 -2.15
CA ARG A 129 -6.40 27.79 -2.64
C ARG A 129 -6.05 29.19 -3.14
N GLU A 130 -7.04 29.80 -3.78
CA GLU A 130 -6.98 31.23 -4.11
C GLU A 130 -6.72 32.08 -2.86
N GLY A 131 -5.64 32.87 -2.90
CA GLY A 131 -5.24 33.76 -1.80
C GLY A 131 -4.23 33.16 -0.82
N ASP A 132 -3.93 31.86 -0.91
CA ASP A 132 -2.90 31.23 -0.09
C ASP A 132 -1.49 31.66 -0.51
N ASP A 133 -0.55 31.62 0.43
CA ASP A 133 0.89 31.77 0.15
C ASP A 133 1.45 30.48 -0.46
N VAL A 134 1.28 30.36 -1.78
CA VAL A 134 1.74 29.18 -2.54
C VAL A 134 3.26 28.98 -2.43
N ALA A 135 4.04 30.07 -2.35
CA ALA A 135 5.49 30.01 -2.22
C ALA A 135 5.88 29.43 -0.86
N GLY A 136 5.30 29.95 0.23
CA GLY A 136 5.53 29.43 1.58
C GLY A 136 5.19 27.94 1.71
N VAL A 137 4.07 27.49 1.11
CA VAL A 137 3.69 26.06 1.11
C VAL A 137 4.71 25.20 0.36
N LEU A 138 5.19 25.65 -0.79
CA LEU A 138 6.19 24.91 -1.56
C LEU A 138 7.54 24.86 -0.85
N GLU A 139 7.97 25.97 -0.25
CA GLU A 139 9.18 26.04 0.57
C GLU A 139 9.11 25.08 1.76
N GLU A 140 7.98 25.05 2.49
CA GLU A 140 7.76 24.14 3.61
C GLU A 140 7.85 22.67 3.17
N VAL A 141 7.17 22.31 2.09
CA VAL A 141 7.15 20.93 1.57
C VAL A 141 8.52 20.51 1.05
N THR A 142 9.23 21.40 0.35
CA THR A 142 10.59 21.13 -0.12
C THR A 142 11.57 21.01 1.04
N ALA A 143 11.42 21.81 2.11
CA ALA A 143 12.26 21.76 3.30
C ALA A 143 12.08 20.48 4.13
N GLN A 144 10.90 19.84 4.08
CA GLN A 144 10.67 18.53 4.71
C GLN A 144 11.51 17.42 4.06
N GLY A 145 11.98 17.63 2.83
CA GLY A 145 12.72 16.63 2.09
C GLY A 145 11.86 15.42 1.73
N PRO A 146 12.49 14.30 1.34
CA PRO A 146 11.76 13.14 0.86
C PRO A 146 11.02 12.41 1.97
N ARG A 147 9.79 11.95 1.68
CA ARG A 147 9.05 11.06 2.59
C ARG A 147 9.90 9.87 2.97
N SER A 148 9.85 9.55 4.26
CA SER A 148 10.25 8.25 4.77
C SER A 148 9.41 7.15 4.11
N ARG A 149 9.93 5.93 4.12
CA ARG A 149 9.22 4.78 3.55
C ARG A 149 7.92 4.47 4.30
N MET A 150 7.86 4.79 5.60
CA MET A 150 6.66 4.66 6.42
C MET A 150 5.58 5.66 5.99
N GLU A 151 5.93 6.92 5.77
CA GLU A 151 5.00 7.94 5.27
C GLU A 151 4.53 7.63 3.84
N ALA A 152 5.43 7.16 2.98
CA ALA A 152 5.06 6.73 1.63
C ALA A 152 4.07 5.55 1.67
N ARG A 153 4.30 4.56 2.53
CA ARG A 153 3.36 3.45 2.73
C ARG A 153 2.02 3.93 3.28
N ALA A 154 2.03 4.85 4.26
CA ALA A 154 0.82 5.46 4.79
C ALA A 154 0.01 6.17 3.69
N ALA A 155 0.68 6.89 2.79
CA ALA A 155 0.03 7.52 1.64
C ALA A 155 -0.63 6.49 0.70
N ILE A 156 0.04 5.36 0.43
CA ILE A 156 -0.53 4.28 -0.38
C ILE A 156 -1.75 3.65 0.29
N ARG A 157 -1.76 3.52 1.63
CA ARG A 157 -2.92 2.97 2.36
C ARG A 157 -4.19 3.74 2.01
N ALA A 158 -4.12 5.05 1.83
CA ALA A 158 -5.28 5.89 1.60
C ALA A 158 -6.08 5.52 0.33
N PHE A 159 -5.44 4.92 -0.67
CA PHE A 159 -6.06 4.61 -1.96
C PHE A 159 -5.86 3.16 -2.43
N PHE A 160 -5.27 2.30 -1.59
CA PHE A 160 -4.87 0.94 -1.97
C PHE A 160 -6.06 0.04 -2.34
N ASP A 161 -7.17 0.14 -1.63
CA ASP A 161 -8.30 -0.80 -1.79
C ASP A 161 -9.20 -0.43 -2.99
N ASP A 162 -9.09 0.79 -3.47
CA ASP A 162 -10.07 1.43 -4.34
C ASP A 162 -9.47 2.05 -5.61
N ARG A 163 -8.18 2.43 -5.61
CA ARG A 163 -7.56 3.17 -6.74
C ARG A 163 -6.32 2.53 -7.35
N THR A 164 -5.95 1.33 -6.94
CA THR A 164 -4.90 0.58 -7.66
C THR A 164 -5.47 0.01 -8.95
N THR A 165 -4.60 -0.29 -9.92
CA THR A 165 -5.03 -0.98 -11.16
C THR A 165 -5.84 -2.23 -10.86
N ARG A 166 -5.46 -3.00 -9.84
CA ARG A 166 -6.21 -4.19 -9.41
C ARG A 166 -7.60 -3.84 -8.87
N ALA A 167 -7.72 -2.81 -8.04
CA ALA A 167 -8.99 -2.37 -7.49
C ALA A 167 -9.95 -1.84 -8.57
N GLU A 168 -9.44 -0.99 -9.46
CA GLU A 168 -10.21 -0.42 -10.59
C GLU A 168 -10.65 -1.53 -11.56
N LEU A 169 -9.79 -2.50 -11.89
CA LEU A 169 -10.17 -3.66 -12.70
C LEU A 169 -11.17 -4.58 -11.99
N GLY A 170 -11.08 -4.74 -10.67
CA GLY A 170 -12.10 -5.44 -9.87
C GLY A 170 -13.44 -4.74 -9.89
N GLY A 171 -13.45 -3.41 -9.76
CA GLY A 171 -14.66 -2.59 -9.93
C GLY A 171 -15.29 -2.78 -11.29
N LEU A 172 -14.49 -2.75 -12.36
CA LEU A 172 -14.94 -3.01 -13.72
C LEU A 172 -15.50 -4.43 -13.87
N ALA A 173 -14.77 -5.46 -13.40
CA ALA A 173 -15.20 -6.85 -13.47
C ALA A 173 -16.56 -7.06 -12.79
N ARG A 174 -16.75 -6.52 -11.58
CA ARG A 174 -18.03 -6.56 -10.86
C ARG A 174 -19.14 -5.83 -11.60
N SER A 175 -18.86 -4.66 -12.18
CA SER A 175 -19.85 -3.89 -12.97
C SER A 175 -20.32 -4.64 -14.21
N LEU A 176 -19.43 -5.43 -14.82
CA LEU A 176 -19.69 -6.27 -15.98
C LEU A 176 -20.18 -7.68 -15.60
N ARG A 177 -20.26 -8.00 -14.30
CA ARG A 177 -20.61 -9.32 -13.76
C ARG A 177 -19.73 -10.46 -14.31
N LEU A 178 -18.43 -10.20 -14.41
CA LEU A 178 -17.45 -11.23 -14.78
C LEU A 178 -17.17 -12.14 -13.57
N ASP A 179 -16.94 -13.43 -13.85
CA ASP A 179 -16.61 -14.42 -12.82
C ASP A 179 -15.20 -14.23 -12.23
N SER A 180 -14.34 -13.48 -12.92
CA SER A 180 -12.98 -13.19 -12.46
C SER A 180 -12.90 -11.80 -11.83
N ASP A 181 -12.59 -11.74 -10.53
CA ASP A 181 -12.30 -10.50 -9.83
C ASP A 181 -10.79 -10.42 -9.50
N PRO A 182 -10.02 -9.52 -10.14
CA PRO A 182 -8.59 -9.36 -9.87
C PRO A 182 -8.25 -9.04 -8.42
N THR A 183 -9.19 -8.53 -7.63
CA THR A 183 -8.99 -8.25 -6.20
C THR A 183 -8.88 -9.53 -5.35
N GLU A 184 -9.34 -10.67 -5.86
CA GLU A 184 -9.19 -11.99 -5.21
C GLU A 184 -7.72 -12.38 -4.99
N ALA A 185 -6.81 -11.87 -5.82
CA ALA A 185 -5.37 -12.06 -5.63
C ALA A 185 -4.82 -11.41 -4.34
N ARG A 186 -5.62 -10.56 -3.66
CA ARG A 186 -5.30 -9.95 -2.36
C ARG A 186 -5.95 -10.67 -1.19
N ALA A 187 -6.79 -11.67 -1.42
CA ALA A 187 -7.45 -12.37 -0.33
C ALA A 187 -6.42 -12.97 0.62
N VAL A 188 -6.67 -12.79 1.92
CA VAL A 188 -5.82 -13.26 3.01
C VAL A 188 -6.59 -14.22 3.90
N SER A 189 -5.96 -15.34 4.24
CA SER A 189 -6.39 -16.23 5.31
C SER A 189 -5.57 -15.96 6.57
N VAL A 190 -6.24 -15.65 7.68
CA VAL A 190 -5.62 -15.54 9.00
C VAL A 190 -5.66 -16.91 9.66
N LEU A 191 -4.50 -17.48 9.96
CA LEU A 191 -4.37 -18.78 10.60
C LEU A 191 -3.96 -18.58 12.05
N VAL A 192 -4.74 -19.11 13.00
CA VAL A 192 -4.50 -18.93 14.43
C VAL A 192 -4.50 -20.27 15.13
N ARG A 193 -3.58 -20.48 16.06
CA ARG A 193 -3.66 -21.58 17.01
C ARG A 193 -4.19 -21.06 18.33
N LEU A 194 -5.25 -21.68 18.82
CA LEU A 194 -5.76 -21.42 20.16
C LEU A 194 -5.48 -22.63 21.03
N ASP A 195 -5.01 -22.36 22.25
CA ASP A 195 -4.89 -23.36 23.29
C ASP A 195 -6.08 -23.26 24.24
N VAL A 196 -6.22 -24.25 25.13
CA VAL A 196 -7.33 -24.29 26.08
C VAL A 196 -7.31 -23.02 26.93
N GLY A 197 -8.42 -22.29 26.95
CA GLY A 197 -8.57 -21.06 27.74
C GLY A 197 -8.03 -19.79 27.08
N THR A 198 -7.52 -19.83 25.84
CA THR A 198 -7.19 -18.61 25.10
C THR A 198 -8.48 -17.84 24.76
N PRO A 199 -8.59 -16.54 25.10
CA PRO A 199 -9.79 -15.77 24.82
C PRO A 199 -9.98 -15.53 23.32
N VAL A 200 -11.11 -16.01 22.77
CA VAL A 200 -11.48 -15.87 21.36
C VAL A 200 -11.87 -14.42 21.02
N ASP A 201 -12.44 -13.69 21.98
CA ASP A 201 -12.93 -12.31 21.77
C ASP A 201 -11.81 -11.36 21.31
N THR A 202 -10.59 -11.54 21.81
CA THR A 202 -9.43 -10.74 21.38
C THR A 202 -9.09 -10.99 19.91
N LEU A 203 -9.20 -12.24 19.45
CA LEU A 203 -9.02 -12.60 18.04
C LEU A 203 -10.10 -11.95 17.18
N VAL A 204 -11.37 -12.08 17.59
CA VAL A 204 -12.52 -11.48 16.89
C VAL A 204 -12.34 -9.97 16.78
N ALA A 205 -12.05 -9.29 17.89
CA ALA A 205 -11.80 -7.85 17.90
C ALA A 205 -10.60 -7.44 17.03
N SER A 206 -9.50 -8.22 17.03
CA SER A 206 -8.33 -7.95 16.19
C SER A 206 -8.65 -8.07 14.70
N VAL A 207 -9.41 -9.10 14.29
CA VAL A 207 -9.87 -9.30 12.91
C VAL A 207 -10.83 -8.18 12.49
N LEU A 208 -11.81 -7.85 13.33
CA LEU A 208 -12.74 -6.73 13.12
C LEU A 208 -12.09 -5.35 13.27
N GLY A 209 -10.85 -5.28 13.76
CA GLY A 209 -10.03 -4.06 13.77
C GLY A 209 -9.33 -3.79 12.44
N GLN A 210 -9.14 -4.80 11.57
CA GLN A 210 -8.31 -4.66 10.37
C GLN A 210 -8.95 -3.82 9.25
N THR A 211 -8.34 -2.71 8.86
CA THR A 211 -8.85 -1.85 7.77
C THR A 211 -8.96 -2.61 6.44
N HIS A 212 -8.08 -3.59 6.20
CA HIS A 212 -8.23 -4.57 5.14
C HIS A 212 -8.65 -5.88 5.78
N ARG A 213 -9.90 -6.29 5.59
CA ARG A 213 -10.43 -7.51 6.21
C ARG A 213 -9.81 -8.75 5.55
N PRO A 214 -9.45 -9.79 6.31
CA PRO A 214 -9.14 -11.08 5.70
C PRO A 214 -10.39 -11.61 4.99
N ARG A 215 -10.23 -12.60 4.11
CA ARG A 215 -11.34 -13.33 3.51
C ARG A 215 -11.77 -14.51 4.39
N GLU A 216 -10.80 -15.07 5.09
CA GLU A 216 -10.94 -16.33 5.81
C GLU A 216 -10.18 -16.28 7.14
N VAL A 217 -10.75 -16.89 8.17
CA VAL A 217 -10.09 -17.14 9.46
C VAL A 217 -10.14 -18.64 9.74
N VAL A 218 -8.97 -19.27 9.82
CA VAL A 218 -8.84 -20.69 10.14
C VAL A 218 -8.21 -20.82 11.52
N VAL A 219 -8.92 -21.46 12.44
CA VAL A 219 -8.52 -21.58 13.83
C VAL A 219 -8.25 -23.04 14.17
N GLY A 220 -7.02 -23.33 14.57
CA GLY A 220 -6.59 -24.63 15.05
C GLY A 220 -6.84 -24.74 16.54
N VAL A 221 -7.69 -25.69 16.93
CA VAL A 221 -8.14 -25.87 18.32
C VAL A 221 -7.80 -27.26 18.86
N PRO A 222 -7.81 -27.46 20.18
CA PRO A 222 -7.72 -28.81 20.77
C PRO A 222 -8.90 -29.70 20.36
N PRO A 223 -8.75 -31.05 20.37
CA PRO A 223 -9.86 -31.97 20.12
C PRO A 223 -11.07 -31.71 21.04
N GLY A 224 -12.27 -31.72 20.47
CA GLY A 224 -13.52 -31.46 21.17
C GLY A 224 -13.89 -29.98 21.33
N ALA A 225 -13.00 -29.04 20.97
CA ALA A 225 -13.24 -27.60 21.14
C ALA A 225 -13.81 -26.91 19.88
N ALA A 226 -13.86 -27.59 18.73
CA ALA A 226 -14.23 -26.97 17.45
C ALA A 226 -15.62 -26.33 17.48
N ALA A 227 -16.64 -27.03 17.98
CA ALA A 227 -18.01 -26.52 18.01
C ALA A 227 -18.19 -25.28 18.91
N GLU A 228 -17.45 -25.21 20.02
CA GLU A 228 -17.48 -24.06 20.93
C GLU A 228 -16.80 -22.84 20.28
N VAL A 229 -15.61 -23.04 19.71
CA VAL A 229 -14.85 -21.97 19.05
C VAL A 229 -15.58 -21.47 17.81
N SER A 230 -16.17 -22.36 16.99
CA SER A 230 -17.03 -21.95 15.86
C SER A 230 -18.17 -21.04 16.31
N ARG A 231 -18.82 -21.35 17.44
CA ARG A 231 -19.89 -20.49 17.98
C ARG A 231 -19.38 -19.12 18.41
N ALA A 232 -18.20 -19.07 19.05
CA ALA A 232 -17.56 -17.82 19.45
C ALA A 232 -17.12 -16.96 18.25
N LEU A 233 -16.85 -17.58 17.11
CA LEU A 233 -16.46 -16.89 15.87
C LEU A 233 -17.65 -16.51 14.98
N ALA A 234 -18.90 -16.79 15.39
CA ALA A 234 -20.11 -16.52 14.59
C ALA A 234 -20.27 -15.03 14.22
N GLU A 235 -19.72 -14.11 15.03
CA GLU A 235 -19.69 -12.68 14.70
C GLU A 235 -18.89 -12.41 13.42
N LEU A 236 -17.80 -13.13 13.19
CA LEU A 236 -16.99 -13.00 11.98
C LEU A 236 -17.76 -13.49 10.75
N GLU A 237 -18.47 -14.61 10.86
CA GLU A 237 -19.36 -15.10 9.80
C GLU A 237 -20.48 -14.09 9.49
N GLY A 238 -21.02 -13.44 10.54
CA GLY A 238 -22.05 -12.40 10.41
C GLY A 238 -21.63 -11.18 9.59
N VAL A 239 -20.33 -10.90 9.49
CA VAL A 239 -19.78 -9.84 8.62
C VAL A 239 -19.26 -10.37 7.28
N GLY A 240 -19.54 -11.63 6.95
CA GLY A 240 -19.24 -12.25 5.66
C GLY A 240 -17.85 -12.90 5.56
N LEU A 241 -17.16 -13.13 6.67
CA LEU A 241 -15.88 -13.86 6.68
C LEU A 241 -16.14 -15.37 6.60
N ALA A 242 -15.32 -16.08 5.83
CA ALA A 242 -15.28 -17.53 5.93
C ALA A 242 -14.55 -17.92 7.23
N VAL A 243 -15.15 -18.80 8.03
CA VAL A 243 -14.57 -19.25 9.30
C VAL A 243 -14.48 -20.77 9.32
N ALA A 244 -13.34 -21.30 9.74
CA ALA A 244 -13.16 -22.72 9.97
C ALA A 244 -12.47 -22.96 11.31
N ALA A 245 -13.10 -23.73 12.19
CA ALA A 245 -12.43 -24.28 13.38
C ALA A 245 -12.04 -25.72 13.08
N VAL A 246 -10.74 -26.01 13.05
CA VAL A 246 -10.19 -27.32 12.76
C VAL A 246 -9.53 -27.90 14.00
N GLU A 247 -9.91 -29.11 14.36
CA GLU A 247 -9.22 -29.84 15.42
C GLU A 247 -7.81 -30.15 14.99
N ARG A 248 -6.83 -29.88 15.86
CA ARG A 248 -5.41 -30.12 15.60
C ARG A 248 -5.08 -31.59 15.85
N PRO A 249 -4.85 -32.44 14.82
CA PRO A 249 -4.24 -33.74 15.04
C PRO A 249 -2.78 -33.57 15.49
N PRO A 250 -2.15 -34.60 16.09
CA PRO A 250 -0.77 -34.50 16.56
C PRO A 250 0.22 -34.10 15.45
N GLN A 251 0.12 -34.65 14.23
CA GLN A 251 0.79 -34.23 12.98
C GLN A 251 0.10 -34.88 11.76
N PRO A 252 0.21 -34.34 10.52
CA PRO A 252 0.70 -33.01 10.15
C PRO A 252 -0.34 -31.92 10.42
N ASP A 253 0.11 -30.66 10.38
CA ASP A 253 -0.71 -29.49 10.69
C ASP A 253 -1.69 -29.15 9.53
N PRO A 254 -3.02 -29.34 9.71
CA PRO A 254 -3.98 -29.15 8.64
C PRO A 254 -4.29 -27.67 8.35
N LEU A 255 -3.81 -26.73 9.17
CA LEU A 255 -4.19 -25.32 9.11
C LEU A 255 -3.91 -24.67 7.76
N ILE A 256 -2.70 -24.84 7.23
CA ILE A 256 -2.30 -24.24 5.95
C ILE A 256 -3.04 -24.88 4.78
N ALA A 257 -3.23 -26.21 4.82
CA ALA A 257 -3.95 -26.94 3.77
C ALA A 257 -5.43 -26.53 3.70
N THR A 258 -6.02 -26.21 4.86
CA THR A 258 -7.42 -25.75 4.99
C THR A 258 -7.62 -24.37 4.42
N ALA A 259 -6.62 -23.48 4.54
CA ALA A 259 -6.70 -22.13 3.99
C ALA A 259 -6.96 -22.18 2.48
N THR A 260 -7.76 -21.24 1.97
CA THR A 260 -8.13 -21.17 0.55
C THR A 260 -7.59 -19.93 -0.15
N SER A 261 -7.26 -18.87 0.61
CA SER A 261 -6.77 -17.62 0.05
C SER A 261 -5.32 -17.73 -0.50
N PRO A 262 -4.95 -16.93 -1.51
CA PRO A 262 -3.59 -16.94 -2.07
C PRO A 262 -2.52 -16.51 -1.06
N TRP A 263 -2.89 -15.68 -0.07
CA TRP A 263 -1.99 -15.27 1.00
C TRP A 263 -2.44 -15.82 2.35
N ILE A 264 -1.49 -16.21 3.17
CA ILE A 264 -1.73 -16.62 4.56
C ILE A 264 -0.90 -15.77 5.51
N THR A 265 -1.40 -15.59 6.73
CA THR A 265 -0.61 -15.02 7.84
C THR A 265 -0.87 -15.84 9.09
N LEU A 266 0.19 -16.09 9.85
CA LEU A 266 0.10 -16.79 11.12
C LEU A 266 -0.10 -15.75 12.23
N TRP A 267 -1.22 -15.79 12.92
CA TRP A 267 -1.44 -14.91 14.07
C TRP A 267 -1.16 -15.65 15.37
N SER A 268 -0.40 -14.98 16.23
CA SER A 268 -0.18 -15.39 17.61
C SER A 268 -1.23 -14.73 18.49
N PRO A 269 -1.95 -15.49 19.34
CA PRO A 269 -2.91 -14.91 20.30
C PRO A 269 -2.22 -14.03 21.36
N ALA A 270 -0.90 -14.13 21.51
CA ALA A 270 -0.11 -13.31 22.42
C ALA A 270 0.27 -11.94 21.83
N ARG A 271 -0.01 -11.70 20.54
CA ARG A 271 0.38 -10.47 19.83
C ARG A 271 -0.84 -9.61 19.50
N THR A 272 -0.68 -8.30 19.66
CA THR A 272 -1.63 -7.32 19.16
C THR A 272 -1.26 -6.93 17.73
N TYR A 273 -2.26 -6.91 16.84
CA TYR A 273 -2.11 -6.52 15.44
C TYR A 273 -2.79 -5.17 15.24
N GLY A 274 -2.04 -4.17 14.78
CA GLY A 274 -2.58 -2.84 14.48
C GLY A 274 -3.62 -2.90 13.34
N PRO A 275 -4.53 -1.91 13.24
CA PRO A 275 -5.59 -1.90 12.24
C PRO A 275 -5.11 -2.01 10.78
N ALA A 276 -3.92 -1.50 10.47
CA ALA A 276 -3.36 -1.52 9.12
C ALA A 276 -2.50 -2.76 8.82
N PHE A 277 -2.35 -3.70 9.75
CA PHE A 277 -1.37 -4.80 9.66
C PHE A 277 -1.48 -5.59 8.35
N LEU A 278 -2.65 -6.14 8.02
CA LEU A 278 -2.83 -6.92 6.79
C LEU A 278 -2.64 -6.06 5.53
N LYS A 279 -3.15 -4.82 5.57
CA LYS A 279 -3.05 -3.88 4.46
C LYS A 279 -1.61 -3.53 4.13
N ASP A 280 -0.78 -3.29 5.15
CA ASP A 280 0.64 -3.01 4.98
C ASP A 280 1.41 -4.17 4.38
N LEU A 281 1.13 -5.39 4.84
CA LEU A 281 1.79 -6.58 4.31
C LEU A 281 1.43 -6.80 2.84
N LEU A 282 0.17 -6.59 2.45
CA LEU A 282 -0.26 -6.65 1.05
C LEU A 282 0.36 -5.55 0.19
N ILE A 283 0.43 -4.31 0.70
CA ILE A 283 1.15 -3.21 0.03
C ILE A 283 2.61 -3.61 -0.18
N GLY A 284 3.27 -4.13 0.86
CA GLY A 284 4.64 -4.60 0.79
C GLY A 284 4.82 -5.72 -0.24
N ALA A 285 3.90 -6.69 -0.28
CA ALA A 285 3.94 -7.81 -1.21
C ALA A 285 3.77 -7.34 -2.67
N GLU A 286 2.81 -6.44 -2.93
CA GLU A 286 2.60 -5.90 -4.28
C GLU A 286 3.75 -5.02 -4.75
N CYS A 287 4.31 -4.20 -3.85
CA CYS A 287 5.38 -3.27 -4.20
C CYS A 287 6.72 -3.98 -4.39
N SER A 288 7.08 -4.91 -3.50
CA SER A 288 8.36 -5.65 -3.55
C SER A 288 8.32 -6.86 -4.48
N ARG A 289 7.13 -7.39 -4.77
CA ARG A 289 6.90 -8.69 -5.44
C ARG A 289 7.52 -9.88 -4.70
N ALA A 290 7.83 -9.72 -3.40
CA ALA A 290 8.31 -10.81 -2.59
C ALA A 290 7.15 -11.77 -2.25
N PRO A 291 7.39 -13.09 -2.26
CA PRO A 291 6.41 -14.09 -1.83
C PRO A 291 6.28 -14.15 -0.30
N VAL A 292 7.15 -13.46 0.44
CA VAL A 292 7.09 -13.36 1.90
C VAL A 292 7.38 -11.92 2.31
N VAL A 293 6.48 -11.35 3.11
CA VAL A 293 6.61 -9.98 3.63
C VAL A 293 6.32 -9.98 5.12
N GLY A 294 7.10 -9.28 5.93
CA GLY A 294 6.84 -9.23 7.37
C GLY A 294 7.51 -8.04 8.05
N TYR A 295 7.12 -7.76 9.28
CA TYR A 295 7.76 -6.71 10.08
C TYR A 295 9.10 -7.17 10.68
N THR A 296 10.13 -6.34 10.58
CA THR A 296 11.50 -6.67 11.03
C THR A 296 11.91 -5.98 12.33
N GLY A 297 11.10 -5.06 12.85
CA GLY A 297 11.48 -4.17 13.97
C GLY A 297 12.60 -3.19 13.63
N LYS A 298 13.03 -3.12 12.37
CA LYS A 298 14.02 -2.15 11.88
C LYS A 298 13.33 -0.85 11.46
N ALA A 299 14.11 0.23 11.40
CA ALA A 299 13.65 1.53 10.88
C ALA A 299 13.42 1.53 9.36
N ASP A 300 14.03 0.59 8.64
CA ASP A 300 14.06 0.54 7.18
C ASP A 300 13.30 -0.64 6.57
N GLN A 301 12.87 -0.46 5.31
CA GLN A 301 12.25 -1.51 4.49
C GLN A 301 13.27 -2.06 3.50
N GLU A 302 13.55 -3.36 3.53
CA GLU A 302 14.60 -3.98 2.72
C GLU A 302 14.37 -5.48 2.54
N PHE A 303 15.07 -6.11 1.60
CA PHE A 303 15.14 -7.56 1.57
C PHE A 303 16.00 -8.07 2.74
N VAL A 304 15.50 -9.05 3.48
CA VAL A 304 16.13 -9.55 4.71
C VAL A 304 16.40 -11.05 4.65
N GLY A 305 17.37 -11.48 5.45
CA GLY A 305 17.72 -12.90 5.58
C GLY A 305 16.84 -13.67 6.58
N GLU A 306 15.94 -13.00 7.28
CA GLU A 306 15.08 -13.61 8.31
C GLU A 306 13.83 -12.75 8.57
N LEU A 307 12.70 -13.42 8.83
CA LEU A 307 11.45 -12.83 9.27
C LEU A 307 10.80 -13.76 10.30
N SER A 308 10.07 -13.18 11.25
CA SER A 308 9.22 -13.96 12.15
C SER A 308 7.96 -14.43 11.40
N PRO A 309 7.61 -15.73 11.43
CA PRO A 309 6.40 -16.23 10.78
C PRO A 309 5.10 -15.60 11.31
N ASP A 310 5.05 -15.27 12.60
CA ASP A 310 3.88 -14.69 13.29
C ASP A 310 3.64 -13.19 12.99
N ALA A 311 4.52 -12.61 12.17
CA ALA A 311 4.57 -11.21 11.76
C ALA A 311 4.52 -11.05 10.25
N ALA A 312 4.29 -12.15 9.52
CA ALA A 312 4.49 -12.22 8.09
C ALA A 312 3.23 -12.63 7.33
N LEU A 313 3.17 -12.16 6.09
CA LEU A 313 2.28 -12.60 5.03
C LEU A 313 3.11 -13.48 4.08
N VAL A 314 2.58 -14.66 3.77
CA VAL A 314 3.27 -15.69 3.00
C VAL A 314 2.38 -16.12 1.84
N ASP A 315 2.94 -16.25 0.65
CA ASP A 315 2.27 -16.89 -0.47
C ASP A 315 1.91 -18.34 -0.09
N ARG A 316 0.63 -18.69 -0.19
CA ARG A 316 0.12 -19.98 0.27
C ARG A 316 0.76 -21.15 -0.49
N ALA A 317 0.94 -21.03 -1.80
CA ALA A 317 1.51 -22.11 -2.59
C ALA A 317 2.95 -22.39 -2.16
N LEU A 318 3.72 -21.33 -1.88
CA LEU A 318 5.05 -21.45 -1.29
C LEU A 318 5.00 -22.05 0.12
N ALA A 319 4.06 -21.63 0.97
CA ALA A 319 3.93 -22.17 2.32
C ALA A 319 3.63 -23.68 2.35
N VAL A 320 2.82 -24.16 1.39
CA VAL A 320 2.55 -25.59 1.20
C VAL A 320 3.79 -26.31 0.66
N ASP A 321 4.43 -25.80 -0.38
CA ASP A 321 5.65 -26.37 -0.98
C ASP A 321 6.80 -26.52 0.03
N ARG A 322 6.93 -25.54 0.93
CA ARG A 322 8.01 -25.48 1.92
C ARG A 322 7.61 -26.01 3.29
N GLU A 323 6.45 -26.64 3.40
CA GLU A 323 5.94 -27.26 4.63
C GLU A 323 6.02 -26.32 5.84
N LEU A 324 5.57 -25.07 5.67
CA LEU A 324 5.53 -24.11 6.76
C LEU A 324 4.74 -24.70 7.94
N THR A 325 5.32 -24.68 9.13
CA THR A 325 4.65 -25.14 10.35
C THR A 325 4.04 -23.96 11.09
N THR A 326 2.85 -24.15 11.68
CA THR A 326 2.25 -23.14 12.56
C THR A 326 2.70 -23.29 14.02
N ASP A 327 3.56 -24.26 14.34
CA ASP A 327 4.04 -24.51 15.69
C ASP A 327 5.12 -23.48 16.12
N PRO A 328 4.83 -22.59 17.09
CA PRO A 328 5.81 -21.65 17.61
C PRO A 328 6.90 -22.30 18.48
N ALA A 329 6.67 -23.51 19.01
CA ALA A 329 7.61 -24.25 19.85
C ALA A 329 8.40 -25.33 19.10
N GLY A 330 7.93 -25.71 17.91
CA GLY A 330 8.63 -26.62 17.02
C GLY A 330 9.91 -25.99 16.49
N THR A 331 10.89 -26.84 16.17
CA THR A 331 12.10 -26.49 15.38
C THR A 331 11.70 -26.07 13.97
N SER A 332 10.96 -24.96 13.85
CA SER A 332 10.63 -24.38 12.56
C SER A 332 11.97 -24.07 11.89
N THR A 333 12.13 -24.57 10.68
CA THR A 333 12.99 -23.93 9.70
C THR A 333 12.41 -22.53 9.52
N GLY A 334 12.80 -21.59 10.39
CA GLY A 334 12.34 -20.22 10.35
C GLY A 334 12.49 -19.68 8.94
N LEU A 335 11.73 -18.65 8.57
CA LEU A 335 11.74 -18.11 7.20
C LEU A 335 13.17 -17.80 6.70
N GLY A 336 14.14 -17.59 7.60
CA GLY A 336 15.55 -17.50 7.24
C GLY A 336 16.16 -18.72 6.54
N ALA A 337 15.67 -19.94 6.79
CA ALA A 337 16.05 -21.13 6.01
C ALA A 337 15.57 -21.02 4.56
N TRP A 338 14.40 -20.44 4.32
CA TRP A 338 13.90 -20.19 2.97
C TRP A 338 14.71 -19.10 2.27
N ALA A 339 15.08 -18.03 2.97
CA ALA A 339 16.01 -17.02 2.46
C ALA A 339 17.35 -17.63 2.02
N ARG A 340 17.94 -18.52 2.84
CA ARG A 340 19.16 -19.25 2.45
C ARG A 340 18.96 -20.15 1.22
N ALA A 341 17.74 -20.62 0.98
CA ALA A 341 17.35 -21.37 -0.21
C ALA A 341 16.89 -20.47 -1.37
N GLY A 342 17.13 -19.16 -1.31
CA GLY A 342 16.87 -18.22 -2.40
C GLY A 342 15.46 -17.62 -2.45
N VAL A 343 14.63 -17.85 -1.44
CA VAL A 343 13.31 -17.21 -1.35
C VAL A 343 13.48 -15.75 -0.91
N PRO A 344 13.01 -14.76 -1.68
CA PRO A 344 13.09 -13.36 -1.27
C PRO A 344 12.14 -13.08 -0.10
N LEU A 345 12.66 -12.53 0.99
CA LEU A 345 11.88 -12.04 2.13
C LEU A 345 11.97 -10.52 2.17
N TYR A 346 10.83 -9.83 2.21
CA TYR A 346 10.80 -8.38 2.32
C TYR A 346 10.40 -7.92 3.71
N GLY A 347 11.27 -7.15 4.34
CA GLY A 347 11.06 -6.56 5.65
C GLY A 347 10.39 -5.21 5.57
N LEU A 348 9.31 -5.03 6.34
CA LEU A 348 8.68 -3.74 6.58
C LEU A 348 9.20 -3.14 7.88
N ALA A 349 9.47 -1.83 7.84
CA ALA A 349 9.68 -1.02 9.02
C ALA A 349 8.41 -1.00 9.87
N GLU A 350 8.55 -1.23 11.17
CA GLU A 350 7.46 -1.20 12.15
C GLU A 350 7.08 0.27 12.40
N ALA A 351 5.79 0.59 12.34
CA ALA A 351 5.31 1.87 12.85
C ALA A 351 5.23 1.74 14.37
N ASP A 352 5.66 2.77 15.11
CA ASP A 352 5.58 2.80 16.57
C ASP A 352 4.20 2.29 17.03
N ARG A 353 4.21 1.19 17.80
CA ARG A 353 3.03 0.47 18.28
C ARG A 353 2.22 1.29 19.27
#